data_AF-A0A0V8QB05-F1
#
_entry.id   AF-A0A0V8QB05-F1
#
_cell.length_a   1.000
_cell.length_b   1.000
_cell.length_c   1.000
_cell.angle_alpha   90.00
_cell.angle_beta   90.00
_cell.angle_gamma   90.00
#
_symmetry.space_group_name_H-M   'P 1'
#
loop_
_entity.id
_entity.type
_entity.pdbx_description
1 polymer ?
#
loop_
_entity_poly.entity_id
_entity_poly.type
_entity_poly.pdbx_seq_one_letter_code
_entity_poly.pdbx_strand_id
1 'polypeptide(L)' 'MFEFRLVNLPDGNQVIDTTLKTPYSSLTPVQMVEYTEVDNRLEYMKRMKRKQQREAERQRKFTRNPLWKLACMCGIV' A
#
# COMPACT_ATOMS: atom_id res chain seq x y z
N MET A 1 11.02 -1.48 16.51
CA MET A 1 11.89 -0.78 15.55
C MET A 1 11.11 -0.58 14.27
N PHE A 2 11.51 0.31 13.37
CA PHE A 2 10.83 0.45 12.09
C PHE A 2 11.28 -0.64 11.09
N GLU A 3 10.33 -1.19 10.34
CA GLU A 3 10.54 -2.23 9.31
C GLU A 3 10.91 -1.64 7.95
N PHE A 4 11.49 -0.43 7.96
CA PHE A 4 12.01 0.28 6.80
C PHE A 4 13.12 1.23 7.24
N ARG A 5 13.79 1.82 6.26
CA ARG A 5 14.78 2.90 6.44
C ARG A 5 14.52 4.04 5.45
N LEU A 6 14.65 5.26 5.92
CA LEU A 6 14.69 6.44 5.05
C LEU A 6 16.12 6.67 4.59
N VAL A 7 16.32 6.66 3.27
CA VAL A 7 17.63 6.85 2.63
C VAL A 7 17.61 8.18 1.89
N ASN A 8 18.45 9.13 2.33
CA ASN A 8 18.65 10.39 1.64
C ASN A 8 19.46 10.16 0.37
N LEU A 9 18.95 10.68 -0.75
CA LEU A 9 19.65 10.72 -2.02
C LEU A 9 20.44 12.03 -2.19
N PRO A 10 21.43 12.06 -3.10
CA PRO A 10 22.24 13.25 -3.35
C PRO A 10 21.45 14.46 -3.87
N ASP A 11 20.27 14.21 -4.45
CA ASP A 11 19.35 15.24 -4.98
C ASP A 11 18.44 15.85 -3.89
N GLY A 12 18.58 15.41 -2.63
CA GLY A 12 17.76 15.87 -1.52
C GLY A 12 16.43 15.12 -1.36
N ASN A 13 16.13 14.14 -2.21
CA ASN A 13 14.96 13.28 -2.02
C ASN A 13 15.24 12.19 -0.99
N GLN A 14 14.17 11.66 -0.41
CA GLN A 14 14.22 10.51 0.49
C GLN A 14 13.48 9.31 -0.10
N VAL A 15 14.14 8.16 -0.12
CA VAL A 15 13.52 6.88 -0.49
C VAL A 15 13.26 6.05 0.75
N ILE A 16 12.06 5.45 0.78
CA ILE A 16 11.66 4.48 1.78
C ILE A 16 12.13 3.10 1.32
N ASP A 17 13.17 2.57 1.96
CA ASP A 17 13.64 1.21 1.73
C ASP A 17 13.04 0.25 2.76
N THR A 18 12.11 -0.61 2.32
CA THR A 18 11.43 -1.60 3.17
C THR A 18 12.21 -2.90 3.35
N THR A 19 13.38 -3.05 2.72
CA THR A 19 14.25 -4.22 2.90
C THR A 19 15.15 -4.10 4.13
N LEU A 20 15.36 -2.86 4.59
CA LEU A 20 16.17 -2.53 5.73
C LEU A 20 15.31 -2.24 6.96
N LYS A 21 15.91 -2.37 8.13
CA LYS A 21 15.28 -2.10 9.43
C LYS A 21 16.00 -0.97 10.14
N THR A 22 15.27 -0.20 10.94
CA THR A 22 15.83 0.95 11.66
C THR A 22 15.53 0.84 13.16
N PRO A 23 16.55 0.59 14.01
CA PRO A 23 16.44 0.61 15.46
C PRO A 23 15.90 1.94 15.98
N TYR A 24 15.08 1.92 17.03
CA TYR A 24 14.63 3.17 17.66
C TYR A 24 15.77 3.92 18.34
N SER A 25 16.74 3.19 18.89
CA SER A 25 17.93 3.75 19.55
C SER A 25 18.87 4.48 18.59
N SER A 26 18.76 4.27 17.27
CA SER A 26 19.58 4.99 16.29
C SER A 26 18.93 6.28 15.77
N LEU A 27 17.74 6.63 16.25
CA LEU A 27 16.98 7.79 15.79
C LEU A 27 17.05 8.93 16.80
N THR A 28 17.17 10.15 16.29
CA THR A 28 16.91 11.34 17.10
C THR A 28 15.40 11.50 17.34
N PRO A 29 14.96 12.26 18.36
CA PRO A 29 13.54 12.50 18.60
C PRO A 29 12.80 13.10 17.39
N VAL A 30 13.47 13.96 16.61
CA VAL A 30 12.90 14.54 15.38
C VAL A 30 12.70 13.46 14.32
N GLN A 31 13.70 12.61 14.09
CA GLN A 31 13.58 11.49 13.15
C GLN A 31 12.53 10.47 13.61
N MET A 32 12.34 10.28 14.92
CA MET A 32 11.31 9.39 15.43
C MET A 32 9.91 9.82 14.98
N VAL A 33 9.62 11.12 15.00
CA VAL A 33 8.34 11.66 14.52
C VAL A 33 8.18 11.41 13.02
N GLU A 34 9.21 11.74 12.23
CA GLU A 34 9.21 11.51 10.78
C GLU A 34 8.97 10.04 10.42
N TYR A 35 9.71 9.13 11.05
CA TYR A 35 9.53 7.69 10.84
C TYR A 35 8.15 7.21 11.27
N THR A 36 7.59 7.74 12.36
CA THR A 36 6.23 7.38 12.82
C THR A 36 5.18 7.82 11.79
N GLU A 37 5.32 9.01 11.21
CA GLU A 37 4.42 9.46 10.15
C GLU A 37 4.51 8.57 8.90
N VAL A 38 5.73 8.21 8.50
CA VAL A 38 5.93 7.32 7.35
C VAL A 38 5.32 5.94 7.60
N ASP A 39 5.51 5.37 8.80
CA ASP A 39 4.94 4.07 9.16
C ASP A 39 3.40 4.07 9.06
N ASN A 40 2.77 5.13 9.60
CA ASN A 40 1.32 5.32 9.51
C ASN A 40 0.84 5.40 8.05
N ARG A 41 1.56 6.13 7.19
CA ARG A 41 1.24 6.24 5.76
C ARG A 41 1.42 4.90 5.03
N LEU A 42 2.48 4.15 5.33
CA LEU A 42 2.71 2.81 4.77
C LEU A 42 1.57 1.85 5.15
N GLU A 43 1.15 1.84 6.41
CA GLU A 43 0.01 1.03 6.86
C GLU A 43 -1.29 1.42 6.16
N TYR A 44 -1.54 2.73 6.00
CA TYR A 44 -2.69 3.21 5.24
C TYR A 44 -2.67 2.71 3.78
N MET A 45 -1.52 2.84 3.10
CA MET A 45 -1.36 2.36 1.73
C MET A 45 -1.54 0.84 1.61
N LYS A 46 -1.03 0.04 2.56
CA LYS A 46 -1.26 -1.41 2.60
C LYS A 46 -2.75 -1.73 2.71
N ARG A 47 -3.50 -1.01 3.56
CA ARG A 47 -4.96 -1.17 3.69
C ARG A 47 -5.68 -0.84 2.40
N MET A 48 -5.30 0.24 1.73
CA MET A 48 -5.89 0.64 0.45
C MET A 48 -5.60 -0.39 -0.64
N LYS A 49 -4.37 -0.89 -0.74
CA LYS A 49 -3.99 -1.95 -1.69
C LYS A 49 -4.80 -3.23 -1.48
N ARG A 50 -5.01 -3.63 -0.22
CA ARG A 50 -5.86 -4.79 0.13
C ARG A 50 -7.33 -4.57 -0.29
N LYS A 51 -7.87 -3.36 -0.10
CA LYS A 51 -9.23 -3.02 -0.55
C LYS A 51 -9.35 -3.12 -2.07
N GLN A 52 -8.41 -2.51 -2.81
CA GLN A 52 -8.37 -2.57 -4.26
C GLN A 52 -8.25 -4.00 -4.79
N GLN A 53 -7.43 -4.84 -4.16
CA GLN A 53 -7.33 -6.27 -4.52
C GLN A 53 -8.65 -7.01 -4.33
N ARG A 54 -9.34 -6.78 -3.21
CA ARG A 54 -10.66 -7.40 -2.95
C ARG A 54 -11.72 -6.94 -3.94
N GLU A 55 -11.72 -5.66 -4.30
CA GLU A 55 -12.63 -5.12 -5.31
C GLU A 55 -12.33 -5.70 -6.70
N ALA A 56 -11.06 -5.79 -7.08
CA ALA A 56 -10.65 -6.42 -8.33
C ALA A 56 -11.03 -7.92 -8.37
N GLU A 57 -10.86 -8.65 -7.27
CA GLU A 57 -11.32 -10.03 -7.16
C GLU A 57 -12.84 -10.17 -7.23
N ARG A 58 -13.57 -9.27 -6.57
CA ARG A 58 -15.04 -9.23 -6.63
C ARG A 58 -15.52 -8.98 -8.06
N GLN A 59 -14.91 -8.01 -8.75
CA GLN A 59 -15.17 -7.73 -10.16
C GLN A 59 -14.87 -8.96 -11.02
N ARG A 60 -13.71 -9.61 -10.85
CA ARG A 60 -13.36 -10.85 -11.58
C ARG A 60 -14.36 -11.97 -11.35
N LYS A 61 -14.86 -12.16 -10.12
CA LYS A 61 -15.89 -13.16 -9.81
C LYS A 61 -17.22 -12.82 -10.48
N PHE A 62 -17.59 -11.54 -10.45
CA PHE A 62 -18.81 -11.04 -11.09
C PHE A 62 -18.76 -11.22 -12.60
N THR A 63 -17.65 -10.86 -13.26
CA THR A 63 -17.48 -11.04 -14.70
C THR A 63 -17.40 -12.50 -15.14
N ARG A 64 -16.93 -13.39 -14.25
CA ARG A 64 -16.93 -14.84 -14.49
C ARG A 64 -18.29 -15.50 -14.25
N ASN A 65 -19.25 -14.80 -13.64
CA ASN A 65 -20.59 -15.34 -13.40
C ASN A 65 -21.34 -15.50 -14.74
N PRO A 66 -21.80 -16.71 -15.11
CA PRO A 66 -22.53 -16.93 -16.36
C PRO A 66 -23.79 -16.06 -16.48
N LEU A 67 -24.46 -15.76 -15.36
CA LEU A 67 -25.63 -14.87 -15.36
C LEU A 67 -25.25 -13.44 -15.77
N TRP A 68 -24.09 -12.94 -15.31
CA TRP A 68 -23.61 -11.63 -15.72
C TRP A 68 -23.23 -11.60 -17.20
N LYS A 69 -22.58 -12.66 -17.70
CA LYS A 69 -22.27 -12.78 -19.14
C LYS A 69 -23.54 -12.78 -19.99
N LEU A 70 -24.57 -13.50 -19.56
CA LEU A 70 -25.87 -13.52 -20.22
C LEU A 70 -26.54 -12.15 -20.18
N ALA A 71 -26.54 -11.47 -19.02
CA ALA A 71 -27.08 -10.12 -18.89
C ALA A 71 -26.39 -9.11 -19.83
N CYS A 72 -25.06 -9.18 -19.97
CA CYS A 72 -24.31 -8.38 -20.95
C CYS A 72 -24.65 -8.74 -22.41
N MET A 73 -24.74 -10.02 -22.76
CA MET A 73 -25.12 -10.43 -24.13
C MET A 73 -26.56 -10.02 -24.48
N CYS A 74 -27.45 -9.96 -23.49
CA CYS A 74 -28.84 -9.53 -23.66
C CYS A 74 -29.03 -8.01 -23.57
N GLY A 75 -27.96 -7.21 -23.41
CA GLY A 75 -28.03 -5.74 -23.35
C GLY A 75 -28.78 -5.20 -22.12
N ILE A 76 -28.82 -5.97 -21.03
CA ILE A 76 -29.53 -5.59 -19.78
C ILE A 76 -28.66 -4.67 -18.90
N VAL A 77 -27.38 -4.51 -19.24
CA VAL A 77 -26.40 -3.61 -18.58
C VAL A 77 -26.13 -2.39 -19.46
#